data_AF-A0A839JFT9-F1
#
_entry.id   AF-A0A839JFT9-F1
#
_cell.length_a   1.000
_cell.length_b   1.000
_cell.length_c   1.000
_cell.angle_alpha   90.00
_cell.angle_beta   90.00
_cell.angle_gamma   90.00
#
_symmetry.space_group_name_H-M   'P 1'
#
loop_
_entity.id
_entity.type
_entity.pdbx_description
1 polymer ?
#
loop_
_entity_poly.entity_id
_entity_poly.type
_entity_poly.pdbx_seq_one_letter_code
_entity_poly.pdbx_strand_id
1 'polypeptide(L)' 'TLKVERVHRTVYPTRRHAIRDIARYIELRYNQKRLHSALQYRTPNEAEQDWYETNKAA' A
#
# COMPACT_ATOMS: atom_id res chain seq x y z
N THR A 1 10.43 3.32 -2.91
CA THR A 1 9.95 4.44 -3.76
C THR A 1 8.44 4.44 -3.75
N LEU A 2 7.79 5.60 -3.59
CA LEU A 2 6.32 5.69 -3.64
C LEU A 2 5.88 5.21 -5.03
N LYS A 3 5.02 4.20 -5.12
CA LYS A 3 4.55 3.73 -6.43
C LYS A 3 3.89 4.89 -7.15
N VAL A 4 4.49 5.27 -8.28
CA VAL A 4 4.16 6.48 -9.04
C VAL A 4 2.74 6.42 -9.63
N GLU A 5 2.15 5.22 -9.72
CA GLU A 5 0.84 4.95 -10.32
C GLU A 5 -0.28 5.90 -9.85
N ARG A 6 -0.34 6.25 -8.56
CA ARG A 6 -1.40 7.15 -8.05
C ARG A 6 -1.13 8.63 -8.33
N VAL A 7 0.14 9.03 -8.41
CA VAL A 7 0.54 10.43 -8.57
C VAL A 7 0.86 10.78 -10.03
N HIS A 8 1.01 9.78 -10.90
CA HIS A 8 1.27 9.97 -12.32
C HIS A 8 0.11 10.75 -12.97
N ARG A 9 0.45 11.84 -13.67
CA ARG A 9 -0.52 12.73 -14.35
C ARG A 9 -1.61 13.32 -13.44
N THR A 10 -1.42 13.30 -12.12
CA THR A 10 -2.38 13.86 -11.16
C THR A 10 -1.83 15.16 -10.58
N VAL A 11 -2.56 16.26 -10.77
CA VAL A 11 -2.23 17.56 -10.18
C VAL A 11 -3.09 17.77 -8.95
N TYR A 12 -2.45 17.96 -7.80
CA TYR A 12 -3.15 18.27 -6.56
C TYR A 12 -3.19 19.79 -6.33
N PRO A 13 -4.35 20.36 -5.99
CA PRO A 13 -4.48 21.80 -5.75
C PRO A 13 -3.76 22.24 -4.48
N THR A 14 -3.57 21.34 -3.51
CA THR A 14 -2.82 21.61 -2.28
C THR A 14 -2.08 20.37 -1.79
N ARG A 15 -1.03 20.58 -0.99
CA ARG A 15 -0.31 19.50 -0.31
C ARG A 15 -1.23 18.68 0.60
N ARG A 16 -2.18 19.32 1.29
CA ARG A 16 -3.16 18.65 2.16
C ARG A 16 -4.09 17.73 1.37
N HIS A 17 -4.49 18.11 0.16
CA HIS A 17 -5.24 17.23 -0.73
C HIS A 17 -4.40 16.00 -1.08
N ALA A 18 -3.17 16.20 -1.56
CA ALA A 18 -2.28 15.11 -1.92
C ALA A 18 -2.09 14.10 -0.78
N ILE A 19 -1.83 14.57 0.44
CA ILE A 19 -1.67 13.70 1.62
C ILE A 19 -2.91 12.83 1.85
N ARG A 20 -4.11 13.44 1.85
CA ARG A 20 -5.35 12.71 2.10
C ARG A 20 -5.62 11.66 1.02
N ASP A 21 -5.38 12.00 -0.23
CA ASP A 21 -5.61 11.10 -1.34
C ASP A 21 -4.61 9.93 -1.34
N ILE A 22 -3.33 10.23 -1.14
CA ILE A 22 -2.26 9.22 -1.10
C ILE A 22 -2.46 8.28 0.09
N ALA A 23 -2.76 8.79 1.29
CA ALA A 23 -3.03 7.95 2.45
C ALA A 23 -4.21 6.99 2.19
N ARG A 24 -5.32 7.51 1.66
CA ARG A 24 -6.48 6.70 1.27
C ARG A 24 -6.11 5.62 0.25
N TYR A 25 -5.29 5.97 -0.74
CA TYR A 25 -4.83 5.02 -1.75
C TYR A 25 -3.96 3.92 -1.13
N ILE A 26 -3.03 4.27 -0.25
CA ILE A 26 -2.15 3.32 0.44
C ILE A 26 -2.99 2.33 1.24
N GLU A 27 -3.89 2.83 2.09
CA GLU A 27 -4.67 1.99 3.00
C GLU A 27 -5.68 1.12 2.24
N LEU A 28 -6.51 1.72 1.38
CA LEU A 28 -7.69 1.03 0.85
C LEU A 28 -7.44 0.27 -0.45
N ARG A 29 -6.34 0.59 -1.16
CA ARG A 29 -6.05 0.01 -2.48
C ARG A 29 -4.73 -0.71 -2.49
N TYR A 30 -3.65 -0.05 -2.06
CA TYR A 30 -2.32 -0.64 -2.15
C TYR A 30 -2.17 -1.80 -1.16
N ASN A 31 -2.28 -1.50 0.13
CA ASN A 31 -2.07 -2.48 1.21
C ASN A 31 -3.14 -3.58 1.22
N GLN A 32 -4.39 -3.24 0.92
CA GLN A 32 -5.52 -4.18 0.99
C GLN A 32 -5.79 -4.98 -0.28
N LYS A 33 -5.41 -4.51 -1.47
CA LYS A 33 -5.88 -5.11 -2.74
C LYS A 33 -4.79 -5.36 -3.77
N ARG A 34 -3.63 -4.71 -3.66
CA ARG A 34 -2.58 -4.85 -4.68
C ARG A 34 -1.82 -6.14 -4.46
N LEU A 35 -1.82 -7.02 -5.46
CA LEU A 35 -0.96 -8.21 -5.45
C LEU A 35 0.46 -7.84 -5.87
N HIS A 36 1.44 -8.46 -5.21
CA HIS A 36 2.85 -8.28 -5.47
C HIS A 36 3.50 -9.61 -5.84
N SER A 37 4.14 -9.69 -7.01
CA SER A 37 4.86 -10.90 -7.45
C SER A 37 5.97 -11.29 -6.47
N ALA A 38 6.67 -10.30 -5.89
CA ALA A 38 7.67 -10.53 -4.84
C ALA A 38 7.07 -11.10 -3.54
N LEU A 39 5.76 -10.93 -3.30
CA LEU A 39 5.03 -11.49 -2.17
C LEU A 39 4.26 -12.77 -2.57
N GLN A 40 4.68 -13.46 -3.64
CA GLN A 40 3.99 -14.63 -4.18
C GLN A 40 2.52 -14.33 -4.54
N TYR A 41 2.28 -13.14 -5.10
CA TYR A 41 0.95 -12.63 -5.43
C TYR A 41 0.01 -12.43 -4.24
N ARG A 42 0.53 -12.26 -3.02
CA ARG A 42 -0.23 -11.75 -1.87
C ARG A 42 -0.23 -10.23 -1.82
N THR A 43 -1.17 -9.69 -1.04
CA THR A 43 -1.23 -8.28 -0.68
C THR A 43 -0.19 -7.96 0.43
N PRO A 44 0.23 -6.69 0.55
CA PRO A 44 1.12 -6.29 1.64
C PRO A 44 0.57 -6.62 3.03
N ASN A 45 -0.74 -6.43 3.26
CA ASN A 45 -1.35 -6.75 4.56
C ASN A 45 -1.31 -8.25 4.88
N GLU A 46 -1.57 -9.11 3.90
CA GLU A 46 -1.48 -10.57 4.10
C GLU A 46 -0.05 -10.98 4.43
N ALA A 47 0.94 -10.46 3.70
CA ALA A 47 2.34 -10.78 3.96
C ALA A 47 2.80 -10.27 5.34
N GLU A 48 2.34 -9.10 5.77
CA GLU A 48 2.60 -8.55 7.10
C GLU A 48 1.93 -9.39 8.19
N GLN A 49 0.67 -9.80 8.01
CA GLN A 49 -0.05 -10.68 8.95
C GLN A 49 0.69 -12.01 9.10
N ASP A 50 1.06 -12.65 8.00
CA ASP A 50 1.78 -13.93 8.03
C ASP A 50 3.12 -13.80 8.76
N TRP A 51 3.81 -12.67 8.59
CA TRP A 51 5.04 -12.37 9.32
C TRP A 51 4.78 -12.22 10.82
N TYR A 52 3.73 -11.48 11.23
CA TYR A 52 3.38 -11.34 12.66
C TYR A 52 3.02 -12.68 13.29
N GLU A 53 2.22 -13.51 12.63
CA GLU A 53 1.86 -14.84 13.14
C GLU A 53 3.09 -15.73 13.29
N THR A 54 3.99 -15.71 12.29
CA THR A 54 5.24 -16.49 12.34
C THR A 54 6.15 -16.06 13.49
N ASN A 55 6.35 -14.75 13.69
CA ASN A 55 7.23 -14.24 14.74
C ASN A 55 6.62 -14.30 16.14
N LYS A 56 5.29 -14.33 16.25
CA LYS A 56 4.60 -14.50 17.53
C LYS A 56 4.59 -15.97 17.98
N ALA A 57 4.65 -16.91 17.04
CA ALA A 57 4.71 -18.34 17.31
C ALA A 57 6.13 -18.86 17.60
N ALA A 58 7.17 -18.04 17.38
CA ALA A 58 8.57 -18.31 17.67
C ALA A 58 8.98 -17.79 19.06
#